data_AF-A0A1Y6MRC5-F1
#
_entry.id   AF-A0A1Y6MRC5-F1
#
_cell.length_a   1.000
_cell.length_b   1.000
_cell.length_c   1.000
_cell.angle_alpha   90.00
_cell.angle_beta   90.00
_cell.angle_gamma   90.00
#
_symmetry.space_group_name_H-M   'P 1'
#
loop_
_entity.id
_entity.type
_entity.pdbx_description
1 polymer ?
#
loop_
_entity_poly.entity_id
_entity_poly.type
_entity_poly.pdbx_seq_one_letter_code
_entity_poly.pdbx_strand_id
1 'polypeptide(L)'
;MEITINNICAIVTVFLAGFSLWQSIKVHNKQKGLARELGSLQKELTALDLKNAKEREMNKEKAEFTARFVTYGNGKQLVITNTGSSQARNVRIDFGEGANFVIQSNIEEYFPCNLDSSESVKLHATTSLGHREVREQFVLSWMDNIGGGRKEFSVQY
;
A
#
# COMPACT_ATOMS: atom_id res chain seq x y z
N MET A 1 -60.16 30.89 -53.65
CA MET A 1 -59.35 30.09 -52.71
C MET A 1 -58.44 31.06 -51.98
N GLU A 2 -58.92 31.65 -50.89
CA GLU A 2 -58.19 32.70 -50.16
C GLU A 2 -57.17 32.06 -49.23
N ILE A 3 -55.89 32.24 -49.53
CA ILE A 3 -54.82 31.89 -48.60
C ILE A 3 -54.80 33.01 -47.56
N THR A 4 -55.52 32.80 -46.45
CA THR A 4 -55.53 33.71 -45.32
C THR A 4 -54.15 33.69 -44.66
N ILE A 5 -53.64 34.87 -44.30
CA ILE A 5 -52.35 35.08 -43.60
C ILE A 5 -52.22 34.17 -42.36
N ASN A 6 -53.35 33.86 -41.73
CA ASN A 6 -53.44 32.94 -40.61
C ASN A 6 -52.95 31.51 -40.94
N ASN A 7 -53.25 30.97 -42.13
CA ASN A 7 -52.77 29.65 -42.54
C ASN A 7 -51.25 29.64 -42.75
N ILE A 8 -50.68 30.73 -43.27
CA ILE A 8 -49.24 30.86 -43.47
C ILE A 8 -48.53 30.93 -42.11
N CYS A 9 -49.05 31.71 -41.17
CA CYS A 9 -48.53 31.76 -39.80
C CYS A 9 -48.61 30.41 -39.09
N ALA A 10 -49.73 29.68 -39.20
CA ALA A 10 -49.89 28.37 -38.58
C ALA A 10 -48.84 27.35 -39.08
N ILE A 11 -48.55 27.35 -40.39
CA ILE A 11 -47.52 26.47 -40.97
C ILE A 11 -46.13 26.81 -40.41
N VAL A 12 -45.79 28.10 -40.33
CA VAL A 12 -44.50 28.55 -39.77
C VAL A 12 -44.36 28.17 -38.30
N THR A 13 -45.42 28.33 -37.51
CA THR A 13 -45.41 27.94 -36.09
C THR A 13 -45.23 26.44 -35.91
N VAL A 14 -45.86 25.61 -36.74
CA VAL A 14 -45.70 24.14 -36.71
C VAL A 14 -44.27 23.74 -37.07
N PHE A 15 -43.65 24.39 -38.06
CA PHE A 15 -42.26 24.13 -38.43
C PHE A 15 -41.27 24.52 -37.32
N LEU A 16 -41.45 25.68 -36.68
CA LEU A 16 -40.62 26.11 -35.56
C LEU A 16 -40.77 25.19 -34.33
N ALA A 17 -42.00 24.76 -34.02
CA ALA A 17 -42.26 23.82 -32.94
C ALA A 17 -41.62 22.45 -33.21
N GLY A 18 -41.76 21.93 -34.44
CA GLY A 18 -41.13 20.68 -34.85
C GLY A 18 -39.61 20.75 -34.83
N PHE A 19 -39.02 21.86 -35.30
CA PHE A 19 -37.58 22.09 -35.27
C PHE A 19 -37.04 22.19 -33.84
N SER A 20 -37.75 22.91 -32.96
CA SER A 20 -37.40 23.03 -31.54
C SER A 20 -37.44 21.68 -30.82
N LEU A 21 -38.49 20.88 -31.04
CA LEU A 21 -38.61 19.53 -30.50
C LEU A 21 -37.47 18.63 -31.01
N TRP A 22 -37.15 18.70 -32.30
CA TRP A 22 -36.07 17.92 -32.88
C TRP A 22 -34.70 18.31 -32.31
N GLN A 23 -34.45 19.61 -32.12
CA GLN A 23 -33.23 20.11 -31.49
C GLN A 23 -33.14 19.65 -30.03
N SER A 24 -34.25 19.68 -29.29
CA SER A 24 -34.33 19.23 -27.90
C SER A 24 -34.03 17.73 -27.76
N ILE A 25 -34.57 16.89 -28.64
CA ILE A 25 -34.28 15.44 -28.68
C ILE A 25 -32.80 15.18 -29.02
N LYS A 26 -32.24 15.92 -29.98
CA LYS A 26 -30.83 15.80 -30.37
C LYS A 26 -29.88 16.18 -29.22
N VAL A 27 -30.23 17.21 -28.43
CA VAL A 27 -29.46 17.63 -27.25
C VAL A 27 -29.62 16.62 -26.10
N HIS A 28 -30.82 16.11 -25.85
CA HIS A 28 -31.06 15.10 -24.81
C HIS A 28 -30.29 13.79 -25.07
N ASN A 29 -30.15 13.38 -26.34
CA ASN A 29 -29.34 12.22 -26.70
C ASN A 29 -27.83 12.43 -26.47
N LYS A 30 -27.32 13.66 -26.63
CA LYS A 30 -25.92 13.99 -26.33
C LYS A 30 -25.63 14.00 -24.83
N GLN A 31 -26.57 14.47 -24.01
CA GLN A 31 -26.42 14.48 -22.54
C GLN A 31 -26.37 13.07 -21.93
N LYS A 32 -27.10 12.10 -22.51
CA LYS A 32 -27.05 10.69 -22.08
C LYS A 32 -25.73 9.99 -22.38
N GLY A 33 -24.98 10.44 -23.39
CA GLY A 33 -23.64 9.93 -23.69
C GLY A 33 -22.63 10.38 -22.62
N LEU A 34 -22.62 11.67 -22.32
CA LEU A 34 -21.73 12.27 -21.33
C LEU A 34 -22.02 11.77 -19.90
N ALA A 35 -23.30 11.62 -19.53
CA ALA A 35 -23.67 11.07 -18.23
C ALA A 35 -23.24 9.61 -18.04
N ARG A 36 -23.19 8.82 -19.13
CA ARG A 36 -22.69 7.44 -19.09
C ARG A 36 -21.19 7.40 -18.92
N GLU A 37 -20.44 8.24 -19.63
CA GLU A 37 -18.98 8.32 -19.48
C GLU A 37 -18.58 8.81 -18.09
N LEU A 38 -19.23 9.87 -17.57
CA LEU A 38 -19.02 10.36 -16.21
C LEU A 38 -19.37 9.30 -15.15
N GLY A 39 -20.43 8.53 -15.38
CA GLY A 39 -20.85 7.44 -14.50
C GLY A 39 -19.89 6.24 -14.51
N SER A 40 -19.28 5.91 -15.65
CA SER A 40 -18.26 4.86 -15.72
C SER A 40 -16.95 5.29 -15.07
N LEU A 41 -16.52 6.55 -15.26
CA LEU A 41 -15.30 7.06 -14.61
C LEU A 41 -15.46 7.14 -13.09
N GLN A 42 -16.61 7.60 -12.57
CA GLN A 42 -16.85 7.61 -11.12
C GLN A 42 -16.85 6.20 -10.52
N LYS A 43 -17.39 5.21 -11.23
CA LYS A 43 -17.36 3.81 -10.78
C LYS A 43 -15.94 3.26 -10.73
N GLU A 44 -15.12 3.56 -11.72
CA GLU A 44 -13.73 3.12 -11.75
C GLU A 44 -12.91 3.76 -10.62
N LEU A 45 -13.07 5.07 -10.40
CA LEU A 45 -12.43 5.78 -9.27
C LEU A 45 -12.88 5.21 -7.92
N THR A 46 -14.19 5.00 -7.73
CA THR A 46 -14.73 4.45 -6.48
C THR A 46 -14.23 3.03 -6.23
N ALA A 47 -14.15 2.21 -7.28
CA ALA A 47 -13.62 0.85 -7.17
C ALA A 47 -12.12 0.84 -6.85
N LEU A 48 -11.36 1.76 -7.43
CA LEU A 48 -9.93 1.91 -7.15
C LEU A 48 -9.69 2.36 -5.71
N ASP A 49 -10.47 3.34 -5.24
CA ASP A 49 -10.40 3.85 -3.86
C ASP A 49 -10.76 2.77 -2.85
N LEU A 50 -11.81 1.97 -3.11
CA LEU A 50 -12.18 0.84 -2.25
C LEU A 50 -11.08 -0.22 -2.20
N LYS A 51 -10.45 -0.54 -3.34
CA LYS A 51 -9.35 -1.50 -3.40
C LYS A 51 -8.13 -0.99 -2.62
N ASN A 52 -7.75 0.27 -2.82
CA ASN A 52 -6.65 0.91 -2.11
C ASN A 52 -6.92 1.02 -0.60
N ALA A 53 -8.16 1.34 -0.20
CA ALA A 53 -8.55 1.38 1.20
C ALA A 53 -8.44 -0.01 1.84
N LYS A 54 -8.94 -1.05 1.18
CA LYS A 54 -8.83 -2.42 1.67
C LYS A 54 -7.38 -2.89 1.79
N GLU A 55 -6.53 -2.54 0.83
CA GLU A 55 -5.11 -2.86 0.88
C GLU A 55 -4.39 -2.12 2.01
N ARG A 56 -4.76 -0.85 2.26
CA ARG A 56 -4.25 -0.08 3.41
C ARG A 56 -4.71 -0.68 4.73
N GLU A 57 -5.96 -1.09 4.88
CA GLU A 57 -6.44 -1.75 6.09
C GLU A 57 -5.71 -3.09 6.32
N MET A 58 -5.57 -3.91 5.27
CA MET A 58 -4.79 -5.15 5.37
C MET A 58 -3.31 -4.93 5.68
N ASN A 59 -2.71 -3.83 5.20
CA ASN A 59 -1.31 -3.50 5.50
C ASN A 59 -1.15 -2.85 6.88
N LYS A 60 -2.18 -2.19 7.42
CA LYS A 60 -2.16 -1.66 8.79
C LYS A 60 -2.05 -2.78 9.83
N GLU A 61 -2.60 -3.95 9.53
CA GLU A 61 -2.59 -5.09 10.45
C GLU A 61 -1.33 -5.96 10.37
N LYS A 62 -0.43 -5.68 9.40
CA LYS A 62 0.82 -6.42 9.20
C LYS A 62 1.97 -5.81 9.98
N ALA A 63 2.74 -6.68 10.62
CA ALA A 63 4.07 -6.31 11.09
C ALA A 63 5.07 -6.51 9.95
N GLU A 64 5.97 -5.56 9.77
CA GLU A 64 7.05 -5.64 8.79
C GLU A 64 8.35 -5.26 9.46
N PHE A 65 9.42 -5.99 9.15
CA PHE A 65 10.73 -5.76 9.72
C PHE A 65 11.73 -5.24 8.69
N THR A 66 12.59 -4.35 9.18
CA THR A 66 13.78 -3.87 8.51
C THR A 66 14.98 -4.10 9.42
N ALA A 67 16.07 -4.61 8.87
CA ALA A 67 17.31 -4.81 9.60
C ALA A 67 18.46 -4.04 8.96
N ARG A 68 19.28 -3.39 9.78
CA ARG A 68 20.46 -2.64 9.33
C ARG A 68 21.59 -2.69 10.35
N PHE A 69 22.83 -2.64 9.87
CA PHE A 69 23.98 -2.39 10.73
C PHE A 69 24.18 -0.89 10.94
N VAL A 70 24.40 -0.52 12.20
CA VAL A 70 24.76 0.84 12.60
C VAL A 70 26.07 0.77 13.37
N THR A 71 27.03 1.64 13.05
CA THR A 71 28.26 1.76 13.83
C THR A 71 27.96 2.51 15.12
N TYR A 72 28.31 1.93 16.27
CA TYR A 72 28.14 2.53 17.58
C TYR A 72 29.47 2.47 18.35
N GLY A 73 30.16 3.60 18.44
CA GLY A 73 31.52 3.67 19.01
C GLY A 73 32.51 2.85 18.16
N ASN A 74 33.25 1.94 18.83
CA ASN A 74 34.21 1.04 18.18
C ASN A 74 33.60 -0.29 17.70
N GLY A 75 32.29 -0.49 17.87
CA GLY A 75 31.59 -1.71 17.48
C GLY A 75 30.49 -1.45 16.45
N LYS A 76 29.90 -2.52 15.92
CA LYS A 76 28.67 -2.46 15.11
C LYS A 76 27.49 -3.00 15.92
N GLN A 77 26.29 -2.49 15.63
CA GLN A 77 25.04 -2.94 16.20
C GLN A 77 24.08 -3.31 15.07
N LEU A 78 23.47 -4.49 15.16
CA LEU A 78 22.36 -4.88 14.29
C LEU A 78 21.08 -4.30 14.88
N VAL A 79 20.48 -3.36 14.17
CA VAL A 79 19.21 -2.73 14.55
C VAL A 79 18.10 -3.37 13.73
N ILE A 80 17.17 -4.02 14.40
CA ILE A 80 15.97 -4.62 13.80
C ILE A 80 14.79 -3.75 14.23
N THR A 81 14.13 -3.13 13.26
CA THR A 81 13.01 -2.22 13.48
C THR A 81 11.73 -2.82 12.91
N ASN A 82 10.65 -2.80 13.69
CA ASN A 82 9.31 -3.05 13.17
C ASN A 82 8.82 -1.78 12.46
N THR A 83 8.88 -1.79 11.12
CA THR A 83 8.34 -0.73 10.26
C THR A 83 6.87 -0.95 9.90
N GLY A 84 6.29 -2.08 10.31
CA GLY A 84 4.87 -2.35 10.15
C GLY A 84 4.01 -1.52 11.10
N SER A 85 2.72 -1.43 10.78
CA SER A 85 1.74 -0.69 11.59
C SER A 85 1.14 -1.52 12.73
N SER A 86 1.48 -2.81 12.78
CA SER A 86 0.98 -3.78 13.75
C SER A 86 2.08 -4.24 14.70
N GLN A 87 1.68 -4.58 15.92
CA GLN A 87 2.57 -5.15 16.92
C GLN A 87 3.02 -6.55 16.49
N ALA A 88 4.32 -6.78 16.51
CA ALA A 88 4.89 -8.09 16.30
C ALA A 88 5.09 -8.80 17.66
N ARG A 89 4.56 -10.00 17.79
CA ARG A 89 4.64 -10.82 18.99
C ARG A 89 5.55 -12.02 18.77
N ASN A 90 6.23 -12.44 19.85
CA ASN A 90 7.10 -13.62 19.85
C ASN A 90 8.09 -13.60 18.68
N VAL A 91 8.75 -12.45 18.50
CA VAL A 91 9.78 -12.29 17.48
C VAL A 91 10.93 -13.22 17.85
N ARG A 92 11.40 -14.01 16.89
CA ARG A 92 12.50 -14.95 17.03
C ARG A 92 13.46 -14.75 15.88
N ILE A 93 14.75 -14.80 16.21
CA ILE A 93 15.83 -14.71 15.26
C ILE A 93 16.55 -16.05 15.18
N ASP A 94 16.73 -16.53 13.97
CA ASP A 94 17.47 -17.74 13.66
C ASP A 94 18.61 -17.35 12.74
N PHE A 95 19.81 -17.37 13.30
CA PHE A 95 21.02 -17.29 12.54
C PHE A 95 21.45 -18.73 12.27
N GLY A 96 21.46 -19.16 11.01
CA GLY A 96 21.76 -20.55 10.65
C GLY A 96 23.19 -20.99 11.03
N GLU A 97 23.78 -21.93 10.29
CA GLU A 97 25.05 -22.60 10.64
C GLU A 97 26.31 -21.71 10.76
N GLY A 98 26.23 -20.38 10.63
CA GLY A 98 27.41 -19.51 10.45
C GLY A 98 27.53 -18.23 11.26
N ALA A 99 26.57 -17.85 12.12
CA ALA A 99 26.64 -16.51 12.71
C ALA A 99 27.62 -16.39 13.89
N ASN A 100 28.83 -15.93 13.58
CA ASN A 100 29.84 -15.55 14.57
C ASN A 100 29.79 -14.06 14.94
N PHE A 101 28.79 -13.32 14.45
CA PHE A 101 28.75 -11.87 14.56
C PHE A 101 27.87 -11.32 15.68
N VAL A 102 26.92 -12.09 16.24
CA VAL A 102 26.12 -11.67 17.39
C VAL A 102 26.46 -12.56 18.58
N ILE A 103 26.64 -11.95 19.74
CA ILE A 103 26.88 -12.69 20.99
C ILE A 103 25.61 -13.45 21.34
N GLN A 104 25.70 -14.78 21.45
CA GLN A 104 24.53 -15.64 21.72
C GLN A 104 23.79 -15.25 23.01
N SER A 105 24.51 -14.79 24.04
CA SER A 105 23.93 -14.26 25.27
C SER A 105 23.04 -13.03 25.05
N ASN A 106 23.34 -12.17 24.07
CA ASN A 106 22.45 -11.04 23.72
C ASN A 106 21.17 -11.55 23.05
N ILE A 107 21.25 -12.64 22.28
CA ILE A 107 20.07 -13.22 21.63
C ILE A 107 19.14 -13.80 22.71
N GLU A 108 19.67 -14.54 23.66
CA GLU A 108 18.89 -15.13 24.76
C GLU A 108 18.28 -14.09 25.71
N GLU A 109 18.93 -12.94 25.87
CA GLU A 109 18.44 -11.85 26.71
C GLU A 109 17.34 -11.02 26.02
N TYR A 110 17.47 -10.77 24.71
CA TYR A 110 16.54 -9.92 23.97
C TYR A 110 15.45 -10.68 23.20
N PHE A 111 15.56 -12.00 23.03
CA PHE A 111 14.59 -12.82 22.30
C PHE A 111 14.11 -14.02 23.14
N PRO A 112 12.82 -14.39 23.07
CA PRO A 112 11.77 -13.78 22.26
C PRO A 112 11.23 -12.47 22.87
N CYS A 113 11.08 -11.44 22.04
CA CYS A 113 10.49 -10.15 22.43
C CYS A 113 9.21 -9.84 21.64
N ASN A 114 8.43 -8.90 22.16
CA ASN A 114 7.34 -8.26 21.44
C ASN A 114 7.82 -6.87 21.03
N LEU A 115 7.58 -6.48 19.79
CA LEU A 115 7.97 -5.19 19.24
C LEU A 115 6.74 -4.45 18.74
N ASP A 116 6.46 -3.29 19.33
CA ASP A 116 5.39 -2.41 18.86
C ASP A 116 5.76 -1.76 17.52
N SER A 117 4.76 -1.15 16.88
CA SER A 117 4.97 -0.41 15.62
C SER A 117 6.03 0.68 15.82
N SER A 118 7.00 0.75 14.92
CA SER A 118 8.17 1.66 14.95
C SER A 118 9.19 1.39 16.06
N GLU A 119 9.01 0.34 16.86
CA GLU A 119 10.00 -0.05 17.87
C GLU A 119 11.20 -0.77 17.23
N SER A 120 12.36 -0.67 17.87
CA SER A 120 13.58 -1.31 17.39
C SER A 120 14.36 -1.98 18.51
N VAL A 121 14.81 -3.19 18.24
CA VAL A 121 15.76 -3.92 19.09
C VAL A 121 17.17 -3.77 18.51
N LYS A 122 18.14 -3.58 19.40
CA LYS A 122 19.55 -3.40 19.04
C LYS A 122 20.35 -4.57 19.59
N LEU A 123 20.95 -5.35 18.71
CA LEU A 123 21.86 -6.43 19.06
C LEU A 123 23.29 -5.97 18.87
N HIS A 124 24.13 -6.18 19.87
CA HIS A 124 25.57 -5.91 19.74
C HIS A 124 26.20 -6.94 18.82
N ALA A 125 26.83 -6.44 17.75
CA ALA A 125 27.56 -7.28 16.82
C ALA A 125 29.06 -7.21 17.11
N THR A 126 29.69 -8.35 17.35
CA THR A 126 31.13 -8.49 17.43
C THR A 126 31.72 -8.50 16.02
N THR A 127 32.54 -7.50 15.71
CA THR A 127 33.33 -7.50 14.50
C THR A 127 34.52 -8.44 14.69
N SER A 128 34.50 -9.62 14.06
CA SER A 128 35.67 -10.49 14.05
C SER A 128 36.87 -9.73 13.48
N LEU A 129 38.00 -9.76 14.17
CA LEU A 129 39.23 -9.02 13.87
C LEU A 129 39.96 -9.66 12.66
N GLY A 130 39.29 -9.86 11.52
CA GLY A 130 39.91 -10.54 10.38
C GLY A 130 39.07 -10.73 9.11
N HIS A 131 37.73 -10.76 9.17
CA HIS A 131 36.92 -10.96 7.97
C HIS A 131 36.35 -9.63 7.43
N ARG A 132 36.78 -9.27 6.22
CA ARG A 132 36.58 -7.95 5.63
C ARG A 132 35.22 -7.79 4.92
N GLU A 133 34.55 -8.87 4.55
CA GLU A 133 33.22 -8.85 3.93
C GLU A 133 32.49 -10.17 4.25
N VAL A 134 31.69 -10.19 5.31
CA VAL A 134 30.81 -11.33 5.60
C VAL A 134 29.39 -10.94 5.22
N ARG A 135 28.84 -11.63 4.21
CA ARG A 135 27.41 -11.58 3.91
C ARG A 135 26.72 -12.52 4.87
N GLU A 136 26.09 -11.95 5.87
CA GLU A 136 25.42 -12.73 6.91
C GLU A 136 23.93 -12.82 6.57
N GLN A 137 23.42 -14.06 6.62
CA GLN A 137 22.02 -14.37 6.41
C GLN A 137 21.40 -14.76 7.74
N PHE A 138 20.29 -14.14 8.08
CA PHE A 138 19.50 -14.54 9.23
C PHE A 138 18.03 -14.48 8.90
N VAL A 139 17.28 -15.34 9.58
CA VAL A 139 15.84 -15.47 9.41
C VAL A 139 15.17 -14.87 10.62
N LEU A 140 14.29 -13.91 10.38
CA LEU A 140 13.39 -13.40 11.40
C LEU A 140 12.03 -14.06 11.24
N SER A 141 11.46 -14.55 12.34
CA SER A 141 10.10 -15.05 12.41
C SER A 141 9.33 -14.30 13.49
N TRP A 142 8.08 -13.97 13.23
CA TRP A 142 7.22 -13.24 14.16
C TRP A 142 5.77 -13.66 13.99
N MET A 143 4.96 -13.36 15.00
CA MET A 143 3.51 -13.49 14.93
C MET A 143 2.88 -12.10 14.94
N ASP A 144 1.99 -11.82 14.00
CA ASP A 144 1.17 -10.61 13.98
C ASP A 144 -0.31 -10.99 14.10
N ASN A 145 -1.20 -10.00 14.00
CA ASN A 145 -2.64 -10.22 14.09
C ASN A 145 -3.22 -11.00 12.89
N ILE A 146 -2.46 -11.20 11.80
CA ILE A 146 -2.95 -11.82 10.56
C ILE A 146 -2.51 -13.30 10.44
N GLY A 147 -1.48 -13.72 11.16
CA GLY A 147 -1.03 -15.12 11.17
C GLY A 147 0.47 -15.31 11.25
N GLY A 148 1.24 -14.22 11.37
CA GLY A 148 2.70 -14.26 11.47
C GLY A 148 3.42 -14.26 10.14
N GLY A 149 4.70 -13.92 10.21
CA GLY A 149 5.57 -13.72 9.06
C GLY A 149 6.95 -14.32 9.30
N ARG A 150 7.60 -14.68 8.18
CA ARG A 150 9.00 -15.09 8.15
C ARG A 150 9.68 -14.29 7.04
N LYS A 151 10.78 -13.62 7.36
CA LYS A 151 11.57 -12.86 6.39
C LYS A 151 13.04 -13.15 6.60
N GLU A 152 13.69 -13.50 5.51
CA GLU A 152 15.13 -13.68 5.46
C GLU A 152 15.78 -12.33 5.15
N PHE A 153 16.78 -11.99 5.94
CA PHE A 153 17.58 -10.79 5.76
C PHE A 153 19.00 -11.22 5.39
N SER A 154 19.47 -10.72 4.26
CA SER A 154 20.87 -10.80 3.85
C SER A 154 21.45 -9.40 4.03
N VAL A 155 22.32 -9.24 5.01
CA VAL A 155 22.92 -7.93 5.32
C VAL A 155 24.43 -8.04 5.14
N GLN A 156 25.00 -7.14 4.34
CA GLN A 156 26.42 -7.10 4.08
C GLN A 156 27.12 -6.15 5.07
N TYR A 157 28.21 -6.64 5.68
CA TYR A 157 29.10 -5.89 6.58
C TYR A 157 29.99 -4.90 5.85
#